data_AF-A0A382NTR1-F1
#
_entry.id   AF-A0A382NTR1-F1
#
_cell.length_a   1.000
_cell.length_b   1.000
_cell.length_c   1.000
_cell.angle_alpha   90.00
_cell.angle_beta   90.00
_cell.angle_gamma   90.00
#
_symmetry.space_group_name_H-M   'P 1'
#
loop_
_entity.id
_entity.type
_entity.pdbx_description
1 polymer ?
#
loop_
_entity_poly.entity_id
_entity_poly.type
_entity_poly.pdbx_seq_one_letter_code
_entity_poly.pdbx_strand_id
1 'polypeptide(L)'
;MTALHLVGNGGPEKLVLRHDVPVPVPTDDEVLVRVRACAMNNTDVNTRVGWYSKSVTGATVTEGFAEDESVGDVAEDATWGGSGMTFPRIQGADPCGEV
;
A
#
# COMPACT_ATOMS: atom_id res chain seq x y z
N MET A 1 -15.25 4.30 -8.96
CA MET A 1 -15.09 2.95 -8.38
C MET A 1 -14.79 3.09 -6.89
N THR A 2 -15.09 2.05 -6.13
CA THR A 2 -14.68 1.98 -4.72
C THR A 2 -13.24 1.50 -4.64
N ALA A 3 -12.38 2.20 -3.92
CA ALA A 3 -11.00 1.80 -3.69
C ALA A 3 -10.51 2.25 -2.32
N LEU A 4 -9.51 1.54 -1.80
CA LEU A 4 -8.82 1.89 -0.56
C LEU A 4 -7.55 2.69 -0.91
N HIS A 5 -7.48 3.93 -0.44
CA HIS A 5 -6.31 4.79 -0.63
C HIS A 5 -5.41 4.71 0.59
N LEU A 6 -4.14 4.41 0.36
CA LEU A 6 -3.07 4.67 1.31
C LEU A 6 -2.69 6.14 1.22
N VAL A 7 -2.84 6.89 2.31
CA VAL A 7 -2.61 8.35 2.35
C VAL A 7 -1.30 8.75 3.06
N GLY A 8 -0.56 7.79 3.60
CA GLY A 8 0.72 7.99 4.27
C GLY A 8 1.19 6.70 4.94
N ASN A 9 2.38 6.74 5.56
CA ASN A 9 2.82 5.65 6.42
C ASN A 9 2.23 5.78 7.84
N GLY A 10 2.01 4.65 8.52
CA GLY A 10 1.50 4.60 9.89
C GLY A 10 0.51 3.45 10.14
N GLY A 11 -0.43 3.69 11.04
CA GLY A 11 -1.46 2.73 11.43
C GLY A 11 -2.58 2.56 10.39
N PRO A 12 -3.61 1.76 10.71
CA PRO A 12 -4.75 1.50 9.83
C PRO A 12 -5.51 2.76 9.39
N GLU A 13 -5.45 3.86 10.15
CA GLU A 13 -6.05 5.16 9.82
C GLU A 13 -5.50 5.79 8.53
N LYS A 14 -4.34 5.33 8.04
CA LYS A 14 -3.80 5.73 6.74
C LYS A 14 -4.50 5.06 5.56
N LEU A 15 -5.43 4.14 5.80
CA LEU A 15 -6.24 3.48 4.78
C LEU A 15 -7.63 4.16 4.71
N VAL A 16 -7.85 4.95 3.66
CA VAL A 16 -9.08 5.73 3.46
C VAL A 16 -9.92 5.10 2.35
N LEU A 17 -11.12 4.62 2.69
CA LEU A 17 -12.08 4.11 1.71
C LEU A 17 -12.69 5.27 0.91
N ARG A 18 -12.61 5.19 -0.42
CA ARG A 18 -13.19 6.14 -1.37
C ARG A 18 -14.20 5.42 -2.27
N HIS A 19 -15.24 6.14 -2.69
CA HIS A 19 -16.28 5.62 -3.60
C HIS A 19 -16.28 6.31 -4.97
N ASP A 20 -15.49 7.37 -5.12
CA ASP A 20 -15.50 8.30 -6.23
C ASP A 20 -14.21 8.25 -7.07
N VAL A 21 -13.44 7.17 -6.96
CA VAL A 21 -12.18 7.02 -7.69
C VAL A 21 -12.45 6.79 -9.17
N PRO A 22 -11.83 7.54 -10.11
CA PRO A 22 -11.98 7.26 -11.53
C PRO A 22 -11.55 5.83 -11.88
N VAL A 23 -12.24 5.21 -12.84
CA VAL A 23 -11.81 3.91 -13.39
C VAL A 23 -10.64 4.20 -14.36
N PRO A 24 -9.47 3.55 -14.19
CA PRO A 24 -8.35 3.77 -15.10
C PRO A 24 -8.67 3.26 -16.51
N VAL A 25 -8.13 3.93 -17.52
CA VAL A 25 -8.21 3.52 -18.93
C VAL A 25 -6.86 2.89 -19.29
N PRO A 26 -6.82 1.60 -19.64
CA PRO A 26 -5.56 0.93 -19.96
C PRO A 26 -4.97 1.48 -21.27
N THR A 27 -3.65 1.55 -21.32
CA THR A 27 -2.87 1.79 -22.56
C THR A 27 -2.52 0.47 -23.26
N ASP A 28 -1.84 0.53 -24.42
CA ASP A 28 -1.64 -0.61 -25.32
C ASP A 28 -1.04 -1.87 -24.67
N ASP A 29 -0.29 -1.74 -23.57
CA ASP A 29 0.38 -2.85 -22.85
C ASP A 29 -0.23 -3.12 -21.44
N GLU A 30 -1.43 -2.61 -21.17
CA GLU A 30 -2.10 -2.75 -19.88
C GLU A 30 -3.45 -3.48 -20.02
N VAL A 31 -3.90 -4.10 -18.93
CA VAL A 31 -5.24 -4.68 -18.84
C VAL A 31 -6.02 -4.03 -17.71
N LEU A 32 -7.31 -3.81 -17.93
CA LEU A 32 -8.24 -3.38 -16.89
C LEU A 32 -8.93 -4.61 -16.30
N VAL A 33 -8.60 -4.96 -15.06
CA VAL A 33 -9.24 -6.10 -14.36
C VAL A 33 -10.41 -5.61 -13.52
N ARG A 34 -11.60 -6.13 -13.78
CA ARG A 34 -12.73 -6.04 -12.84
C ARG A 34 -12.51 -7.01 -11.68
N VAL A 35 -11.88 -6.51 -10.62
CA VAL A 35 -11.55 -7.26 -9.41
C VAL A 35 -12.82 -7.81 -8.73
N ARG A 36 -12.86 -9.12 -8.48
CA ARG A 36 -13.93 -9.82 -7.75
C ARG A 36 -13.52 -10.18 -6.31
N ALA A 37 -12.25 -10.46 -6.12
CA ALA A 37 -11.62 -10.70 -4.84
C ALA A 37 -10.16 -10.24 -4.90
N CYS A 38 -9.58 -9.90 -3.75
CA CYS A 38 -8.15 -9.66 -3.62
C CYS A 38 -7.63 -10.26 -2.31
N ALA A 39 -6.40 -10.77 -2.32
CA ALA A 39 -5.77 -11.27 -1.11
C ALA A 39 -5.27 -10.12 -0.23
N MET A 40 -5.20 -10.38 1.08
CA MET A 40 -4.46 -9.55 2.03
C MET A 40 -3.09 -10.17 2.25
N ASN A 41 -2.04 -9.36 2.13
CA ASN A 41 -0.66 -9.80 2.29
C ASN A 41 0.07 -9.02 3.37
N ASN A 42 1.07 -9.66 4.00
CA ASN A 42 1.95 -8.96 4.93
C ASN A 42 2.68 -7.77 4.28
N THR A 43 2.93 -7.85 2.97
CA THR A 43 3.51 -6.76 2.18
C THR A 43 2.67 -5.48 2.26
N ASP A 44 1.33 -5.59 2.34
CA ASP A 44 0.44 -4.43 2.45
C ASP A 44 0.70 -3.68 3.77
N VAL A 45 0.80 -4.45 4.86
CA VAL A 45 1.13 -3.96 6.20
C VAL A 45 2.53 -3.38 6.23
N ASN A 46 3.54 -4.11 5.78
CA ASN A 46 4.94 -3.67 5.77
C ASN A 46 5.13 -2.38 4.97
N THR A 47 4.46 -2.29 3.82
CA THR A 47 4.43 -1.08 2.99
C THR A 47 3.76 0.08 3.73
N ARG A 48 2.62 -0.17 4.39
CA ARG A 48 1.88 0.86 5.13
C ARG A 48 2.66 1.37 6.33
N VAL A 49 3.26 0.49 7.13
CA VAL A 49 4.01 0.90 8.32
C VAL A 49 5.43 1.39 7.99
N GLY A 50 5.86 1.35 6.72
CA GLY A 50 7.16 1.85 6.28
C GLY A 50 8.33 0.92 6.60
N TRP A 51 8.05 -0.37 6.84
CA TRP A 51 9.04 -1.39 7.24
C TRP A 51 10.16 -1.60 6.21
N TYR A 52 9.93 -1.27 4.94
CA TYR A 52 10.93 -1.39 3.89
C TYR A 52 11.98 -0.27 3.86
N SER A 53 11.88 0.72 4.75
CA SER A 53 12.92 1.73 4.95
C SER A 53 14.25 1.06 5.32
N LYS A 54 15.37 1.55 4.78
CA LYS A 54 16.70 1.02 5.12
C LYS A 54 17.12 1.32 6.55
N SER A 55 16.45 2.26 7.23
CA SER A 55 16.70 2.55 8.64
C SER A 55 16.16 1.47 9.57
N VAL A 56 15.24 0.63 9.08
CA VAL A 56 14.62 -0.44 9.86
C VAL A 56 15.59 -1.61 9.96
N THR A 57 15.91 -1.99 11.19
CA THR A 57 16.87 -3.08 11.48
C THR A 57 16.25 -4.23 12.27
N GLY A 58 14.97 -4.10 12.65
CA GLY A 58 14.21 -5.09 13.39
C GLY A 58 13.13 -5.78 12.56
N ALA A 59 12.67 -6.95 13.02
CA ALA A 59 11.49 -7.60 12.47
C ALA A 59 10.23 -6.80 12.78
N THR A 60 9.18 -6.94 11.98
CA THR A 60 7.86 -6.36 12.26
C THR A 60 7.38 -6.82 13.64
N VAL A 61 7.40 -5.92 14.63
CA VAL A 61 7.21 -6.28 16.05
C VAL A 61 5.73 -6.32 16.46
N THR A 62 4.84 -5.80 15.61
CA THR A 62 3.41 -5.65 15.92
C THR A 62 2.57 -6.29 14.83
N GLU A 63 1.38 -6.78 15.19
CA GLU A 63 0.39 -7.42 14.31
C GLU A 63 -0.17 -6.49 13.20
N GLY A 64 0.55 -5.43 12.81
CA GLY A 64 0.14 -4.51 11.77
C GLY A 64 -0.94 -3.52 12.21
N PHE A 65 -1.04 -3.22 13.51
CA PHE A 65 -2.04 -2.29 14.04
C PHE A 65 -1.46 -1.03 14.69
N ALA A 66 -0.18 -1.02 15.07
CA ALA A 66 0.46 0.15 15.67
C ALA A 66 1.40 0.84 14.66
N GLU A 67 1.68 2.12 14.93
CA GLU A 67 2.84 2.80 14.34
C GLU A 67 4.10 2.06 14.83
N ASP A 68 4.97 1.67 13.91
CA ASP A 68 6.24 1.07 14.26
C ASP A 68 7.20 2.22 14.61
N GLU A 69 7.42 2.48 15.90
CA GLU A 69 8.32 3.54 16.36
C GLU A 69 9.79 3.31 15.94
N SER A 70 10.15 2.12 15.44
CA SER A 70 11.46 1.88 14.81
C SER A 70 11.56 2.45 13.39
N VAL A 71 10.42 2.80 12.79
CA VAL A 71 10.29 3.52 11.54
C VAL A 71 10.10 4.99 11.91
N GLY A 72 11.18 5.79 11.85
CA GLY A 72 11.11 7.24 12.07
C GLY A 72 10.24 7.96 11.03
N ASP A 73 10.28 9.30 11.03
CA ASP A 73 9.57 10.12 10.04
C ASP A 73 9.81 9.62 8.60
N VAL A 74 8.71 9.57 7.83
CA VAL A 74 8.58 9.13 6.43
C VAL A 74 9.91 8.97 5.72
N ALA A 75 10.45 7.77 5.74
CA ALA A 75 11.72 7.52 5.07
C ALA A 75 11.48 7.60 3.55
N GLU A 76 12.23 8.46 2.86
CA GLU A 76 12.18 8.60 1.40
C GLU A 76 12.53 7.29 0.65
N ASP A 77 12.90 6.24 1.38
CA ASP A 77 13.26 4.92 0.90
C ASP A 77 12.32 3.81 1.42
N ALA A 78 11.13 4.14 1.94
CA ALA A 78 10.16 3.21 2.53
C ALA A 78 9.48 2.22 1.55
N THR A 79 10.09 1.93 0.41
CA THR A 79 9.64 0.88 -0.53
C THR A 79 10.71 -0.19 -0.67
N TRP A 80 10.31 -1.42 -1.05
CA TRP A 80 11.25 -2.52 -1.28
C TRP A 80 12.39 -2.17 -2.25
N GLY A 81 12.13 -1.32 -3.24
CA GLY A 81 13.13 -0.85 -4.21
C GLY A 81 13.98 0.34 -3.73
N GLY A 82 13.71 0.89 -2.55
CA GLY A 82 14.39 2.07 -2.01
C GLY A 82 14.03 3.38 -2.72
N SER A 83 12.96 3.41 -3.51
CA SER A 83 12.38 4.64 -4.06
C SER A 83 11.33 5.23 -3.13
N GLY A 84 11.12 6.55 -3.20
CA GLY A 84 10.08 7.23 -2.44
C GLY A 84 8.68 6.75 -2.82
N MET A 85 7.82 6.60 -1.82
CA MET A 85 6.41 6.34 -2.04
C MET A 85 5.65 7.64 -2.22
N THR A 86 4.79 7.70 -3.24
CA THR A 86 3.87 8.83 -3.43
C THR A 86 2.50 8.49 -2.86
N PHE A 87 1.88 9.50 -2.25
CA PHE A 87 0.54 9.42 -1.67
C PHE A 87 -0.37 10.51 -2.30
N PRO A 88 -1.70 10.29 -2.37
CA PRO A 88 -2.38 9.03 -2.07
C PRO A 88 -2.11 7.97 -3.14
N ARG A 89 -2.12 6.70 -2.77
CA ARG A 89 -2.04 5.60 -3.75
C ARG A 89 -2.99 4.45 -3.42
N ILE A 90 -3.43 3.74 -4.44
CA ILE A 90 -4.02 2.40 -4.26
C ILE A 90 -2.84 1.44 -4.17
N GLN A 91 -2.76 0.67 -3.07
CA GLN A 91 -1.76 -0.38 -2.94
C GLN A 91 -2.06 -1.49 -3.96
N GLY A 92 -1.01 -2.09 -4.51
CA GLY A 92 -1.16 -3.31 -5.29
C GLY A 92 -1.74 -4.39 -4.38
N ALA A 93 -2.70 -5.14 -4.87
CA ALA A 93 -3.18 -6.35 -4.23
C ALA A 93 -2.88 -7.54 -5.13
N ASP A 94 -3.15 -8.76 -4.67
CA ASP A 94 -3.21 -9.94 -5.54
C ASP A 94 -4.67 -10.16 -5.97
N PRO A 95 -5.11 -9.65 -7.13
CA PRO A 95 -6.51 -9.69 -7.52
C PRO A 95 -6.85 -10.99 -8.26
N CYS A 96 -8.11 -11.40 -8.11
CA CYS A 96 -8.76 -12.32 -9.04
C CYS A 96 -9.99 -11.62 -9.62
N GLY A 97 -10.18 -11.72 -10.94
CA GLY A 97 -11.23 -11.01 -11.63
C GLY A 97 -11.33 -11.34 -13.11
N GLU A 98 -11.97 -10.45 -13.85
CA GLU A 98 -12.24 -10.58 -15.29
C GLU A 98 -11.56 -9.40 -16.01
N VAL A 99 -10.92 -9.67 -17.16
CA VAL A 99 -10.39 -8.65 -18.09
C VAL A 99 -11.47 -8.25 -19.08
#